data_AF-A0A968P3T3-F1
#
_entry.id   AF-A0A968P3T3-F1
#
_cell.length_a   1.000
_cell.length_b   1.000
_cell.length_c   1.000
_cell.angle_alpha   90.00
_cell.angle_beta   90.00
_cell.angle_gamma   90.00
#
_symmetry.space_group_name_H-M   'P 1'
#
loop_
_entity.id
_entity.type
_entity.pdbx_description
1 polymer ?
#
loop_
_entity_poly.entity_id
_entity_poly.type
_entity_poly.pdbx_seq_one_letter_code
_entity_poly.pdbx_strand_id
1 'polypeptide(L)'
;MPPSTESALRVELENGSRIVSLPGKEETVRGFSGVKLLVVDEAARVQGDLYFAVRPMLAVSRGRLLALSTPFGTRGWWYDAWRSEELWERYEVPATDCPRIAKEFLEEERRTLGEFWFAQEYDCKFLDAETQPFGRDDIERAFEEEVEPWVL
;
A
#
# COMPACT_ATOMS: atom_id res chain seq x y z
N MET A 1 -12.23 -25.00 -4.49
CA MET A 1 -11.94 -25.85 -5.67
C MET A 1 -10.51 -26.34 -5.53
N PRO A 2 -10.23 -27.63 -5.77
CA PRO A 2 -8.89 -28.17 -5.61
C PRO A 2 -7.95 -27.71 -6.74
N PRO A 3 -6.62 -27.72 -6.50
CA PRO A 3 -5.62 -27.39 -7.51
C PRO A 3 -5.44 -28.54 -8.52
N SER A 4 -5.35 -28.19 -9.81
CA SER A 4 -5.03 -29.12 -10.91
C SER A 4 -3.53 -29.19 -11.19
N THR A 5 -2.78 -28.12 -10.92
CA THR A 5 -1.31 -28.08 -11.02
C THR A 5 -0.76 -27.06 -10.03
N GLU A 6 0.37 -27.39 -9.39
CA GLU A 6 1.01 -26.56 -8.38
C GLU A 6 2.53 -26.49 -8.58
N SER A 7 3.09 -25.31 -8.35
CA SER A 7 4.52 -25.04 -8.22
C SER A 7 4.73 -23.85 -7.27
N ALA A 8 5.97 -23.56 -6.90
CA ALA A 8 6.29 -22.52 -5.92
C ALA A 8 5.70 -21.13 -6.23
N LEU A 9 5.49 -20.78 -7.52
CA LEU A 9 5.01 -19.47 -7.96
C LEU A 9 3.64 -19.53 -8.68
N ARG A 10 2.99 -20.70 -8.61
CA ARG A 10 2.13 -21.32 -9.63
C ARG A 10 0.98 -22.13 -9.04
N VAL A 11 -0.26 -21.63 -9.00
CA VAL A 11 -1.42 -22.52 -8.79
C VAL A 11 -2.40 -22.42 -9.95
N GLU A 12 -2.82 -23.57 -10.48
CA GLU A 12 -3.92 -23.69 -11.43
C GLU A 12 -5.07 -24.47 -10.78
N LEU A 13 -6.29 -23.97 -10.92
CA LEU A 13 -7.50 -24.58 -10.38
C LEU A 13 -8.22 -25.37 -11.47
N GLU A 14 -9.07 -26.33 -11.09
CA GLU A 14 -9.84 -27.14 -12.05
C GLU A 14 -10.75 -26.34 -12.99
N ASN A 15 -11.14 -25.11 -12.63
CA ASN A 15 -11.91 -24.22 -13.52
C ASN A 15 -11.04 -23.44 -14.52
N GLY A 16 -9.73 -23.74 -14.61
CA GLY A 16 -8.77 -23.05 -15.46
C GLY A 16 -8.27 -21.71 -14.92
N SER A 17 -8.69 -21.30 -13.71
CA SER A 17 -8.15 -20.10 -13.06
C SER A 17 -6.70 -20.31 -12.65
N ARG A 18 -5.90 -19.25 -12.78
CA ARG A 18 -4.47 -19.27 -12.48
C ARG A 18 -4.15 -18.20 -11.45
N ILE A 19 -3.49 -18.60 -10.37
CA ILE A 19 -2.86 -17.70 -9.41
C ILE A 19 -1.36 -17.76 -9.66
N VAL A 20 -0.74 -16.62 -9.92
CA VAL A 20 0.68 -16.52 -10.24
C VAL A 20 1.31 -15.50 -9.32
N SER A 21 2.34 -15.91 -8.59
CA SER A 21 3.20 -15.02 -7.81
C SER A 21 4.33 -14.52 -8.69
N LEU A 22 4.51 -13.20 -8.74
CA LEU A 22 5.52 -12.56 -9.58
C LEU A 22 6.58 -11.91 -8.68
N PRO A 23 7.87 -12.08 -9.00
CA PRO A 23 8.93 -11.42 -8.24
C PRO A 23 8.85 -9.90 -8.42
N GLY A 24 9.24 -9.12 -7.41
CA GLY A 24 9.14 -7.66 -7.40
C GLY A 24 10.13 -6.91 -8.31
N LYS A 25 10.44 -7.42 -9.50
CA LYS A 25 11.33 -6.78 -10.48
C LYS A 25 10.59 -6.50 -11.78
N GLU A 26 10.60 -5.24 -12.21
CA GLU A 26 9.84 -4.77 -13.38
C GLU A 26 10.04 -5.62 -14.65
N GLU A 27 11.29 -5.98 -14.94
CA GLU A 27 11.69 -6.75 -16.14
C GLU A 27 10.98 -8.11 -16.25
N THR A 28 10.66 -8.72 -15.11
CA THR A 28 10.12 -10.09 -15.04
C THR A 28 8.61 -10.16 -14.89
N VAL A 29 7.96 -9.01 -14.62
CA VAL A 29 6.55 -8.99 -14.24
C VAL A 29 5.65 -8.70 -15.44
N ARG A 30 6.17 -8.04 -16.49
CA ARG A 30 5.44 -7.73 -17.73
C ARG A 30 5.05 -8.99 -18.51
N GLY A 31 3.95 -8.91 -19.28
CA GLY A 31 3.58 -9.94 -20.26
C GLY A 31 2.31 -10.75 -19.97
N PHE A 32 1.66 -10.55 -18.81
CA PHE A 32 0.36 -11.14 -18.55
C PHE A 32 -0.75 -10.27 -19.15
N SER A 33 -1.59 -10.85 -20.00
CA SER A 33 -2.78 -10.21 -20.53
C SER A 33 -4.03 -10.83 -19.89
N GLY A 34 -5.08 -10.02 -19.73
CA GLY A 34 -6.36 -10.51 -19.23
C GLY A 34 -6.43 -10.78 -17.72
N VAL A 35 -5.53 -10.19 -16.93
CA VAL A 35 -5.50 -10.37 -15.46
C VAL A 35 -6.81 -9.89 -14.84
N LYS A 36 -7.55 -10.76 -14.15
CA LYS A 36 -8.86 -10.43 -13.55
C LYS A 36 -8.75 -9.76 -12.19
N LEU A 37 -7.69 -10.08 -11.44
CA LEU A 37 -7.36 -9.51 -10.16
C LEU A 37 -5.83 -9.36 -10.08
N LEU A 38 -5.37 -8.14 -9.87
CA LEU A 38 -3.98 -7.83 -9.54
C LEU A 38 -3.91 -7.53 -8.05
N VAL A 39 -3.10 -8.27 -7.30
CA VAL A 39 -2.86 -8.02 -5.88
C VAL A 39 -1.45 -7.49 -5.72
N VAL A 40 -1.32 -6.35 -5.03
CA VAL A 40 -0.04 -5.76 -4.65
C VAL A 40 0.07 -5.87 -3.14
N ASP A 41 0.87 -6.81 -2.68
CA ASP A 41 1.18 -7.01 -1.28
C ASP A 41 2.36 -6.12 -0.87
N GLU A 42 2.37 -5.66 0.39
CA GLU A 42 3.32 -4.66 0.88
C GLU A 42 3.43 -3.43 -0.03
N ALA A 43 2.28 -2.90 -0.46
CA ALA A 43 2.19 -1.86 -1.49
C ALA A 43 3.04 -0.62 -1.20
N ALA A 44 3.21 -0.23 0.07
CA ALA A 44 4.05 0.90 0.46
C ALA A 44 5.55 0.66 0.21
N ARG A 45 5.98 -0.60 0.09
CA ARG A 45 7.35 -1.02 -0.24
C ARG A 45 7.57 -1.22 -1.74
N VAL A 46 6.50 -1.25 -2.53
CA VAL A 46 6.58 -1.43 -3.98
C VAL A 46 6.97 -0.12 -4.65
N GLN A 47 8.03 -0.16 -5.45
CA GLN A 47 8.48 0.99 -6.24
C GLN A 47 7.42 1.40 -7.27
N GLY A 48 7.29 2.72 -7.48
CA GLY A 48 6.32 3.29 -8.43
C GLY A 48 6.45 2.72 -9.83
N ASP A 49 7.67 2.54 -10.33
CA ASP A 49 7.92 2.02 -11.69
C ASP A 49 7.35 0.62 -11.88
N LEU A 50 7.50 -0.25 -10.88
CA LEU A 50 6.90 -1.59 -10.89
C LEU A 50 5.37 -1.49 -10.89
N TYR A 51 4.79 -0.64 -10.04
CA TYR A 51 3.34 -0.41 -10.01
C TYR A 51 2.83 0.06 -11.39
N PHE A 52 3.47 1.05 -12.00
CA PHE A 52 3.08 1.57 -13.31
C PHE A 52 3.25 0.53 -14.43
N ALA A 53 4.26 -0.34 -14.33
CA ALA A 53 4.49 -1.42 -15.29
C ALA A 53 3.39 -2.49 -15.30
N VAL A 54 2.76 -2.77 -14.16
CA VAL A 54 1.76 -3.83 -14.02
C VAL A 54 0.32 -3.39 -14.27
N ARG A 55 0.01 -2.10 -14.05
CA ARG A 55 -1.36 -1.57 -14.26
C ARG A 55 -1.96 -1.88 -15.65
N PRO A 56 -1.22 -1.80 -16.77
CA PRO A 56 -1.76 -2.10 -18.10
C PRO A 56 -2.31 -3.53 -18.25
N MET A 57 -1.90 -4.47 -17.39
CA MET A 57 -2.39 -5.87 -17.45
C MET A 57 -3.90 -5.99 -17.19
N LEU A 58 -4.49 -4.98 -16.54
CA LEU A 58 -5.93 -4.91 -16.23
C LEU A 58 -6.75 -4.31 -17.38
N ALA A 59 -6.11 -3.69 -18.38
CA ALA A 59 -6.79 -2.90 -19.41
C ALA A 59 -7.79 -3.71 -20.24
N VAL A 60 -7.42 -4.94 -20.62
CA VAL A 60 -8.26 -5.81 -21.48
C VAL A 60 -9.34 -6.51 -20.67
N SER A 61 -9.02 -6.91 -19.44
CA SER A 61 -9.91 -7.73 -18.61
C SER A 61 -11.01 -6.94 -17.91
N ARG A 62 -10.84 -5.61 -17.79
CA ARG A 62 -11.56 -4.76 -16.83
C ARG A 62 -11.48 -5.33 -15.41
N GLY A 63 -10.29 -5.85 -15.07
CA GLY A 63 -10.02 -6.48 -13.79
C GLY A 63 -9.95 -5.49 -12.63
N ARG A 64 -9.79 -6.01 -11.42
CA ARG A 64 -9.64 -5.21 -10.19
C ARG A 64 -8.18 -5.18 -9.75
N LEU A 65 -7.80 -4.07 -9.10
CA LEU A 65 -6.54 -3.95 -8.38
C LEU A 65 -6.86 -3.93 -6.88
N LEU A 66 -6.20 -4.79 -6.12
CA LEU A 66 -6.21 -4.79 -4.66
C LEU A 66 -4.80 -4.51 -4.15
N ALA A 67 -4.64 -3.48 -3.33
CA ALA A 67 -3.37 -3.13 -2.71
C ALA A 67 -3.51 -3.25 -1.20
N LEU A 68 -2.56 -3.95 -0.57
CA LEU A 68 -2.52 -4.26 0.86
C LEU A 68 -1.18 -3.79 1.40
N SER A 69 -1.17 -3.02 2.49
CA SER A 69 0.05 -2.57 3.14
C SER A 69 -0.23 -1.90 4.48
N THR A 70 0.79 -1.79 5.32
CA THR A 70 0.86 -0.73 6.33
C THR A 70 1.33 0.58 5.69
N PRO A 71 0.95 1.75 6.24
CA PRO A 71 1.54 3.03 5.86
C PRO A 71 3.07 3.03 5.93
N PHE A 72 3.74 3.77 5.05
CA PHE A 72 5.19 3.94 5.12
C PHE A 72 5.59 5.28 4.52
N GLY A 73 5.68 6.31 5.36
CA GLY A 73 5.94 7.68 4.90
C GLY A 73 4.80 8.30 4.09
N THR A 74 4.92 9.58 3.77
CA THR A 74 3.90 10.40 3.08
C THR A 74 4.19 10.59 1.58
N ARG A 75 4.87 9.62 0.96
CA ARG A 75 5.34 9.71 -0.43
C ARG A 75 5.11 8.42 -1.20
N GLY A 76 5.08 8.55 -2.53
CA GLY A 76 4.99 7.43 -3.45
C GLY A 76 3.55 6.98 -3.73
N TRP A 77 3.42 6.07 -4.71
CA TRP A 77 2.12 5.74 -5.30
C TRP A 77 1.10 5.20 -4.29
N TRP A 78 1.56 4.50 -3.24
CA TRP A 78 0.67 3.96 -2.20
C TRP A 78 0.04 5.09 -1.38
N TYR A 79 0.85 6.05 -0.92
CA TYR A 79 0.34 7.22 -0.19
C TYR A 79 -0.62 8.03 -1.07
N ASP A 80 -0.24 8.28 -2.33
CA ASP A 80 -1.06 9.04 -3.26
C ASP A 80 -2.38 8.32 -3.56
N ALA A 81 -2.36 6.99 -3.74
CA ALA A 81 -3.55 6.17 -3.92
C ALA A 81 -4.45 6.19 -2.67
N TRP A 82 -3.87 6.15 -1.47
CA TRP A 82 -4.63 6.22 -0.22
C TRP A 82 -5.26 7.59 0.02
N ARG A 83 -4.61 8.68 -0.41
CA ARG A 83 -5.14 10.04 -0.25
C ARG A 83 -6.14 10.44 -1.33
N SER A 84 -6.05 9.84 -2.52
CA SER A 84 -6.98 10.07 -3.63
C SER A 84 -8.43 9.80 -3.25
N GLU A 85 -9.34 10.70 -3.65
CA GLU A 85 -10.79 10.47 -3.56
C GLU A 85 -11.35 9.76 -4.79
N GLU A 86 -10.56 9.69 -5.86
CA GLU A 86 -10.96 9.05 -7.11
C GLU A 86 -10.43 7.60 -7.18
N LEU A 87 -11.24 6.72 -7.77
CA LEU A 87 -10.89 5.37 -8.23
C LEU A 87 -10.61 4.29 -7.16
N TRP A 88 -10.50 4.64 -5.87
CA TRP A 88 -10.21 3.68 -4.80
C TRP A 88 -11.32 3.57 -3.77
N GLU A 89 -11.62 2.33 -3.40
CA GLU A 89 -12.33 2.01 -2.18
C GLU A 89 -11.29 1.71 -1.10
N ARG A 90 -11.38 2.38 0.05
CA ARG A 90 -10.36 2.36 1.10
C ARG A 90 -10.92 1.73 2.37
N TYR A 91 -10.10 0.90 3.00
CA TYR A 91 -10.43 0.19 4.23
C TYR A 91 -9.26 0.32 5.20
N GLU A 92 -9.48 0.96 6.33
CA GLU A 92 -8.52 1.06 7.44
C GLU A 92 -8.95 0.08 8.54
N VAL A 93 -8.04 -0.80 8.96
CA VAL A 93 -8.28 -1.73 10.06
C VAL A 93 -7.06 -1.69 10.97
N PRO A 94 -7.06 -0.80 11.98
CA PRO A 94 -6.04 -0.78 13.00
C PRO A 94 -5.94 -2.13 13.72
N ALA A 95 -4.75 -2.48 14.19
CA ALA A 95 -4.52 -3.74 14.88
C ALA A 95 -5.35 -3.88 16.17
N THR A 96 -5.69 -2.74 16.79
CA THR A 96 -6.58 -2.66 17.96
C THR A 96 -8.02 -3.10 17.67
N ASP A 97 -8.47 -3.02 16.41
CA ASP A 97 -9.78 -3.48 15.95
C ASP A 97 -9.77 -4.97 15.53
N CYS A 98 -8.60 -5.61 15.48
CA CYS A 98 -8.47 -7.01 15.13
C CYS A 98 -8.60 -7.90 16.38
N PRO A 99 -9.71 -8.65 16.56
CA PRO A 99 -9.93 -9.47 17.76
C PRO A 99 -8.97 -10.67 17.87
N ARG A 100 -8.17 -10.94 16.83
CA ARG A 100 -7.17 -12.01 16.81
C ARG A 100 -5.85 -11.58 17.44
N ILE A 101 -5.64 -10.28 17.66
CA ILE A 101 -4.41 -9.75 18.23
C ILE A 101 -4.67 -9.45 19.71
N ALA A 102 -3.86 -10.04 20.58
CA ALA A 102 -3.97 -9.83 22.02
C ALA A 102 -3.56 -8.39 22.38
N LYS A 103 -4.26 -7.78 23.33
CA LYS A 103 -3.95 -6.41 23.76
C LYS A 103 -2.57 -6.33 24.41
N GLU A 104 -2.20 -7.38 25.14
CA GLU A 104 -0.92 -7.50 25.81
C GLU A 104 0.24 -7.51 24.81
N PHE A 105 0.05 -8.14 23.64
CA PHE A 105 1.01 -8.11 22.55
C PHE A 105 1.19 -6.69 21.99
N LEU A 106 0.09 -5.96 21.77
CA LEU A 106 0.16 -4.57 21.30
C LEU A 106 0.86 -3.65 22.29
N GLU A 107 0.64 -3.85 23.60
CA GLU A 107 1.36 -3.09 24.63
C GLU A 107 2.86 -3.38 24.65
N GLU A 108 3.25 -4.64 24.45
CA GLU A 108 4.66 -5.04 24.36
C GLU A 108 5.34 -4.44 23.11
N GLU A 109 4.68 -4.53 21.96
CA GLU A 109 5.16 -3.96 20.70
C GLU A 109 5.30 -2.44 20.79
N ARG A 110 4.32 -1.75 21.39
CA ARG A 110 4.37 -0.30 21.61
C ARG A 110 5.58 0.11 22.45
N ARG A 111 5.90 -0.64 23.50
CA ARG A 111 7.08 -0.39 24.36
C ARG A 111 8.40 -0.67 23.62
N THR A 112 8.41 -1.65 22.73
CA THR A 112 9.62 -2.13 22.04
C THR A 112 9.96 -1.25 20.82
N LEU A 113 8.97 -0.94 20.00
CA LEU A 113 9.13 -0.17 18.76
C LEU A 113 9.09 1.34 18.99
N GLY A 114 8.45 1.78 20.08
CA GLY A 114 8.16 3.18 20.33
C GLY A 114 6.92 3.68 19.58
N GLU A 115 6.45 4.87 19.95
CA GLU A 115 5.18 5.43 19.46
C GLU A 115 5.17 5.67 17.95
N PHE A 116 6.29 6.10 17.36
CA PHE A 116 6.38 6.39 15.93
C PHE A 116 6.13 5.13 15.07
N TRP A 117 6.91 4.08 15.31
CA TRP A 117 6.80 2.82 14.58
C TRP A 117 5.50 2.09 14.90
N PHE A 118 5.04 2.15 16.15
CA PHE A 118 3.75 1.56 16.52
C PHE A 118 2.59 2.22 15.78
N ALA A 119 2.56 3.56 15.74
CA ALA A 119 1.50 4.29 15.07
C ALA A 119 1.44 3.98 13.57
N GLN A 120 2.60 3.75 12.94
CA GLN A 120 2.69 3.37 11.54
C GLN A 120 2.23 1.92 11.30
N GLU A 121 2.81 0.95 12.00
CA GLU A 121 2.59 -0.48 11.74
C GLU A 121 1.26 -1.01 12.30
N TYR A 122 0.80 -0.46 13.44
CA TYR A 122 -0.37 -0.98 14.17
C TYR A 122 -1.57 -0.03 14.17
N ASP A 123 -1.37 1.29 14.15
CA ASP A 123 -2.48 2.28 14.15
C ASP A 123 -2.82 2.84 12.76
N CYS A 124 -2.18 2.31 11.71
CA CYS A 124 -2.38 2.71 10.32
C CYS A 124 -2.19 4.22 10.08
N LYS A 125 -1.19 4.84 10.73
CA LYS A 125 -0.89 6.27 10.54
C LYS A 125 0.22 6.50 9.51
N PHE A 126 -0.09 7.35 8.53
CA PHE A 126 0.92 7.94 7.67
C PHE A 126 1.66 9.03 8.43
N LEU A 127 2.95 8.81 8.68
CA LEU A 127 3.81 9.74 9.40
C LEU A 127 4.95 10.21 8.50
N ASP A 128 5.30 11.49 8.59
CA ASP A 128 6.55 11.99 8.02
C ASP A 128 7.75 11.41 8.77
N ALA A 129 8.95 11.52 8.20
CA ALA A 129 10.14 10.93 8.80
C ALA A 129 10.33 11.40 10.25
N GLU A 130 10.64 10.47 11.16
CA GLU A 130 10.72 10.68 12.62
C GLU A 130 11.63 11.87 13.01
N THR A 131 12.68 12.13 12.21
CA THR A 131 13.66 13.19 12.47
C THR A 131 13.36 14.49 11.71
N GLN A 132 12.24 14.61 11.01
CA GLN A 132 11.93 15.76 10.17
C GLN A 132 11.31 16.88 11.01
N PRO A 133 11.94 18.07 11.11
CA PRO A 133 11.40 19.18 11.93
C PRO A 133 10.19 19.88 11.30
N PHE A 134 9.95 19.69 9.99
CA PHE A 134 8.83 20.27 9.25
C PHE A 134 8.14 19.17 8.47
N GLY A 135 6.83 19.00 8.64
CA GLY A 135 6.06 17.99 7.91
C GLY A 135 5.97 18.30 6.41
N ARG A 136 5.47 17.34 5.63
CA ARG A 136 5.20 17.57 4.19
C ARG A 136 4.23 18.73 4.00
N ASP A 137 3.16 18.79 4.81
CA ASP A 137 2.16 19.85 4.75
C ASP A 137 2.76 21.23 5.08
N ASP A 138 3.71 21.32 6.03
CA ASP A 138 4.41 22.56 6.34
C ASP A 138 5.26 23.05 5.16
N ILE A 139 5.91 22.11 4.46
CA ILE A 139 6.70 22.39 3.26
C ILE A 139 5.78 22.83 2.13
N GLU A 140 4.66 22.15 1.89
CA GLU A 140 3.70 22.49 0.85
C GLU A 140 3.11 23.89 1.07
N ARG A 141 2.73 24.22 2.32
CA ARG A 141 2.25 25.55 2.69
C ARG A 141 3.31 26.64 2.54
N ALA A 142 4.60 26.33 2.63
CA ALA A 142 5.66 27.30 2.40
C ALA A 142 5.76 27.76 0.93
N PHE A 143 5.16 27.03 0.00
CA PHE A 143 5.08 27.39 -1.42
C PHE A 143 3.73 28.02 -1.81
N GLU A 144 2.77 28.11 -0.88
CA GLU A 144 1.50 28.80 -1.11
C GLU A 144 1.69 30.30 -0.90
N GLU A 145 1.57 31.10 -1.97
CA GLU A 145 1.76 32.57 -1.96
C GLU A 145 0.55 33.34 -1.38
N GLU A 146 -0.38 32.69 -0.68
CA GLU A 146 -1.45 33.38 0.04
C GLU A 146 -0.95 33.90 1.40
N VAL A 147 -0.15 34.97 1.32
CA VAL A 147 0.24 35.73 2.51
C VAL A 147 -0.71 36.92 2.64
N GLU A 148 -1.55 36.93 3.68
CA GLU A 148 -2.24 38.16 4.04
C GLU A 148 -1.19 39.23 4.39
N PRO A 149 -1.16 40.37 3.68
CA PRO A 149 -0.20 41.42 3.97
C PRO A 149 -0.42 41.90 5.41
N TRP A 150 0.67 41.97 6.18
CA TRP A 150 0.64 42.63 7.47
C TRP A 150 0.29 44.10 7.26
N VAL A 151 -0.94 44.48 7.58
CA VAL A 151 -1.36 45.88 7.59
C VAL A 151 -0.86 46.48 8.90
N LEU A 152 0.21 47.28 8.79
CA LEU A 152 0.73 48.13 9.88
C LEU A 152 -0.17 49.35 10.11
#